data_AF-A0A1F6XLD4-F1
#
_entry.id   AF-A0A1F6XLD4-F1
#
_cell.length_a   1.000
_cell.length_b   1.000
_cell.length_c   1.000
_cell.angle_alpha   90.00
_cell.angle_beta   90.00
_cell.angle_gamma   90.00
#
_symmetry.space_group_name_H-M   'P 1'
#
loop_
_entity.id
_entity.type
_entity.pdbx_description
1 polymer ?
#
loop_
_entity_poly.entity_id
_entity_poly.type
_entity_poly.pdbx_seq_one_letter_code
_entity_poly.pdbx_strand_id
1 'polypeptide(L)'
;MLQFTEQQFKEVKEKGEELYKSLSEVYCPYFKEKVTFNAQGLEHLKFKQREKARYEQDQYMRFNLIHLAPEVLKISSSVQGIWETKRFEYIKTNKKWENILKNVIYYEFIAVIKRNRVKIVIKQIDSGKKIFWSIIPFWGMNKDTMTRILHEGNPEED
;
A
#
# COMPACT_ATOMS: atom_id res chain seq x y z
N MET A 1 14.99 7.12 -16.00
CA MET A 1 13.69 6.56 -15.57
C MET A 1 13.86 5.05 -15.44
N LEU A 2 13.06 4.36 -14.62
CA LEU A 2 12.97 2.91 -14.74
C LEU A 2 12.56 2.61 -16.18
N GLN A 3 13.41 1.86 -16.89
CA GLN A 3 13.14 1.43 -18.25
C GLN A 3 12.64 0.00 -18.17
N PHE A 4 11.38 -0.21 -18.52
CA PHE A 4 10.78 -1.52 -18.70
C PHE A 4 10.01 -1.52 -20.01
N THR A 5 9.87 -2.69 -20.62
CA THR A 5 9.00 -2.90 -21.76
C THR A 5 7.55 -3.07 -21.32
N GLU A 6 6.59 -2.85 -22.21
CA GLU A 6 5.18 -3.12 -21.94
C GLU A 6 4.95 -4.58 -21.51
N GLN A 7 5.71 -5.52 -22.09
CA GLN A 7 5.63 -6.93 -21.73
C GLN A 7 6.13 -7.20 -20.31
N GLN A 8 7.24 -6.57 -19.89
CA GLN A 8 7.74 -6.67 -18.52
C GLN A 8 6.74 -6.07 -17.52
N PHE A 9 6.12 -4.94 -17.85
CA PHE A 9 5.09 -4.35 -17.01
C PHE A 9 3.89 -5.29 -16.84
N LYS A 10 3.39 -5.85 -17.94
CA LYS A 10 2.28 -6.79 -17.94
C LYS A 10 2.58 -8.01 -17.06
N GLU A 11 3.75 -8.62 -17.23
CA GLU A 11 4.17 -9.79 -16.46
C GLU A 11 4.24 -9.51 -14.96
N VAL A 12 4.86 -8.39 -14.56
CA VAL A 12 4.98 -7.99 -13.14
C VAL A 12 3.61 -7.71 -12.54
N LYS A 13 2.72 -7.05 -13.30
CA LYS A 13 1.36 -6.77 -12.86
C LYS A 13 0.55 -8.06 -12.67
N GLU A 14 0.56 -8.97 -13.65
CA GLU A 14 -0.19 -10.23 -13.58
C GLU A 14 0.27 -11.08 -12.40
N LYS A 15 1.59 -11.31 -12.27
CA LYS A 15 2.16 -12.05 -11.13
C LYS A 15 1.88 -11.37 -9.79
N GLY A 16 1.95 -10.04 -9.74
CA GLY A 16 1.67 -9.26 -8.55
C GLY A 16 0.20 -9.34 -8.12
N GLU A 17 -0.74 -9.32 -9.06
CA GLU A 17 -2.17 -9.51 -8.78
C GLU A 17 -2.48 -10.93 -8.30
N GLU A 18 -1.91 -11.95 -8.95
CA GLU A 18 -2.07 -13.35 -8.54
C GLU A 18 -1.55 -13.57 -7.12
N LEU A 19 -0.35 -13.08 -6.84
CA LEU A 19 0.23 -13.12 -5.50
C LEU A 19 -0.66 -12.38 -4.50
N TYR A 20 -1.10 -11.16 -4.81
CA TYR A 20 -1.98 -10.40 -3.90
C TYR A 20 -3.26 -11.17 -3.59
N LYS A 21 -3.92 -11.74 -4.62
CA LYS A 21 -5.15 -12.52 -4.44
C LYS A 21 -4.92 -13.80 -3.62
N SER A 22 -3.72 -14.37 -3.66
CA SER A 22 -3.34 -15.50 -2.82
C SER A 22 -3.14 -15.12 -1.35
N LEU A 23 -2.79 -13.86 -1.07
CA LEU A 23 -2.71 -13.31 0.28
C LEU A 23 -4.12 -12.98 0.74
N SER A 24 -4.66 -13.76 1.69
CA SER A 24 -5.96 -13.46 2.30
C SER A 24 -5.80 -12.56 3.52
N GLU A 25 -5.03 -13.02 4.50
CA GLU A 25 -4.78 -12.33 5.75
C GLU A 25 -3.36 -12.62 6.26
N VAL A 26 -2.74 -11.62 6.90
CA VAL A 26 -1.40 -11.76 7.50
C VAL A 26 -1.43 -11.24 8.94
N TYR A 27 -0.94 -12.04 9.88
CA TYR A 27 -0.82 -11.60 11.28
C TYR A 27 0.27 -10.54 11.44
N CYS A 28 -0.03 -9.48 12.17
CA CYS A 28 0.90 -8.40 12.49
C CYS A 28 1.11 -8.30 14.02
N PRO A 29 2.33 -8.54 14.55
CA PRO A 29 2.61 -8.49 15.98
C PRO A 29 2.29 -7.14 16.63
N TYR A 30 2.54 -6.02 15.95
CA TYR A 30 2.22 -4.68 16.47
C TYR A 30 0.73 -4.53 16.80
N PHE A 31 -0.15 -4.99 15.90
CA PHE A 31 -1.60 -4.88 16.12
C PHE A 31 -2.17 -6.01 16.97
N LYS A 32 -1.43 -7.11 17.13
CA LYS A 32 -1.92 -8.37 17.71
C LYS A 32 -3.14 -8.93 16.97
N GLU A 33 -3.29 -8.60 15.70
CA GLU A 33 -4.42 -9.00 14.86
C GLU A 33 -3.95 -9.27 13.42
N LYS A 34 -4.88 -9.71 12.57
CA LYS A 34 -4.59 -9.93 11.15
C LYS A 34 -4.92 -8.69 10.31
N VAL A 35 -4.03 -8.39 9.37
CA VAL A 35 -4.24 -7.44 8.27
C VAL A 35 -4.85 -8.19 7.08
N THR A 36 -5.95 -7.68 6.56
CA THR A 36 -6.66 -8.24 5.40
C THR A 36 -6.14 -7.66 4.09
N PHE A 37 -5.91 -8.52 3.11
CA PHE A 37 -5.60 -8.14 1.73
C PHE A 37 -6.89 -8.27 0.91
N ASN A 38 -7.57 -7.15 0.67
CA ASN A 38 -8.88 -7.14 0.01
C ASN A 38 -8.83 -6.41 -1.35
N ALA A 39 -9.99 -6.35 -2.03
CA ALA A 39 -10.13 -5.66 -3.30
C ALA A 39 -9.78 -4.16 -3.24
N GLN A 40 -10.04 -3.48 -2.12
CA GLN A 40 -9.74 -2.05 -1.97
C GLN A 40 -8.23 -1.79 -1.99
N GLY A 41 -7.44 -2.59 -1.27
CA GLY A 41 -5.98 -2.50 -1.33
C GLY A 41 -5.43 -2.80 -2.73
N LEU A 42 -5.95 -3.84 -3.39
CA LEU A 42 -5.54 -4.17 -4.76
C LEU A 42 -5.87 -3.05 -5.76
N GLU A 43 -7.03 -2.43 -5.61
CA GLU A 43 -7.43 -1.28 -6.42
C GLU A 43 -6.50 -0.10 -6.16
N HIS A 44 -6.13 0.17 -4.91
CA HIS A 44 -5.22 1.26 -4.56
C HIS A 44 -3.79 1.08 -5.13
N LEU A 45 -3.31 -0.17 -5.29
CA LEU A 45 -2.05 -0.43 -5.98
C LEU A 45 -2.09 0.03 -7.46
N LYS A 46 -3.27 0.05 -8.07
CA LYS A 46 -3.50 0.42 -9.49
C LYS A 46 -3.93 1.86 -9.68
N PHE A 47 -4.72 2.38 -8.74
CA PHE A 47 -5.39 3.67 -8.83
C PHE A 47 -5.00 4.54 -7.64
N LYS A 48 -4.69 5.80 -7.92
CA LYS A 48 -4.36 6.77 -6.86
C LYS A 48 -5.64 7.19 -6.12
N GLN A 49 -6.69 7.38 -6.89
CA GLN A 49 -8.05 7.71 -6.46
C GLN A 49 -9.01 7.06 -7.45
N ARG A 50 -10.31 7.04 -7.12
CA ARG A 50 -11.34 6.58 -8.04
C ARG A 50 -11.18 7.24 -9.41
N GLU A 51 -11.25 6.44 -10.47
CA GLU A 51 -11.12 6.87 -11.88
C GLU A 51 -9.75 7.49 -12.26
N LYS A 52 -8.78 7.53 -11.34
CA LYS A 52 -7.43 8.06 -11.60
C LYS A 52 -6.38 6.98 -11.44
N ALA A 53 -5.99 6.38 -12.57
CA ALA A 53 -4.93 5.37 -12.61
C ALA A 53 -3.59 5.97 -12.14
N ARG A 54 -2.77 5.15 -11.47
CA ARG A 54 -1.37 5.49 -11.18
C ARG A 54 -0.55 5.38 -12.46
N TYR A 55 0.55 6.13 -12.52
CA TYR A 55 1.55 5.95 -13.57
C TYR A 55 2.08 4.52 -13.58
N GLU A 56 2.44 4.00 -14.76
CA GLU A 56 2.90 2.62 -14.89
C GLU A 56 4.14 2.33 -14.04
N GLN A 57 5.04 3.31 -13.91
CA GLN A 57 6.23 3.20 -13.05
C GLN A 57 5.85 2.97 -11.58
N ASP A 58 4.82 3.65 -11.09
CA ASP A 58 4.34 3.53 -9.72
C ASP A 58 3.66 2.18 -9.48
N GLN A 59 2.86 1.72 -10.44
CA GLN A 59 2.24 0.39 -10.41
C GLN A 59 3.31 -0.70 -10.44
N TYR A 60 4.27 -0.60 -11.36
CA TYR A 60 5.37 -1.55 -11.52
C TYR A 60 6.12 -1.73 -10.21
N MET A 61 6.53 -0.64 -9.56
CA MET A 61 7.25 -0.70 -8.29
C MET A 61 6.42 -1.35 -7.18
N ARG A 62 5.14 -0.98 -7.07
CA ARG A 62 4.21 -1.55 -6.08
C ARG A 62 4.05 -3.06 -6.24
N PHE A 63 3.76 -3.52 -7.46
CA PHE A 63 3.59 -4.94 -7.75
C PHE A 63 4.91 -5.72 -7.63
N ASN A 64 6.03 -5.12 -8.02
CA ASN A 64 7.33 -5.77 -7.87
C ASN A 64 7.71 -5.97 -6.38
N LEU A 65 7.27 -5.06 -5.49
CA LEU A 65 7.57 -5.12 -4.06
C LEU A 65 6.54 -5.88 -3.22
N ILE A 66 5.36 -6.22 -3.76
CA ILE A 66 4.23 -6.75 -2.98
C ILE A 66 4.56 -8.03 -2.20
N HIS A 67 5.49 -8.84 -2.71
CA HIS A 67 5.98 -10.05 -2.04
C HIS A 67 6.64 -9.77 -0.68
N LEU A 68 7.15 -8.57 -0.45
CA LEU A 68 7.73 -8.15 0.82
C LEU A 68 6.67 -7.78 1.87
N ALA A 69 5.45 -7.43 1.45
CA ALA A 69 4.39 -7.01 2.37
C ALA A 69 4.10 -8.03 3.48
N PRO A 70 3.86 -9.32 3.19
CA PRO A 70 3.63 -10.32 4.24
C PRO A 70 4.85 -10.54 5.14
N GLU A 71 6.06 -10.45 4.60
CA GLU A 71 7.30 -10.64 5.38
C GLU A 71 7.47 -9.53 6.43
N VAL A 72 7.32 -8.27 6.00
CA VAL A 72 7.42 -7.11 6.89
C VAL A 72 6.32 -7.14 7.95
N LEU A 73 5.06 -7.39 7.57
CA LEU A 73 3.96 -7.41 8.54
C LEU A 73 4.15 -8.46 9.63
N LYS A 74 4.70 -9.64 9.31
CA LYS A 74 4.95 -10.72 10.28
C LYS A 74 6.03 -10.39 11.31
N ILE A 75 6.99 -9.54 10.97
CA ILE A 75 8.11 -9.19 11.86
C ILE A 75 7.92 -7.84 12.56
N SER A 76 6.99 -7.00 12.07
CA SER A 76 6.76 -5.67 12.61
C SER A 76 6.12 -5.68 13.98
N SER A 77 6.87 -5.25 14.99
CA SER A 77 6.42 -5.05 16.37
C SER A 77 6.25 -3.57 16.75
N SER A 78 6.64 -2.64 15.88
CA SER A 78 6.48 -1.20 16.05
C SER A 78 6.00 -0.55 14.76
N VAL A 79 5.21 0.52 14.90
CA VAL A 79 4.79 1.38 13.80
C VAL A 79 5.67 2.63 13.76
N GLN A 80 5.93 3.18 12.58
CA GLN A 80 6.77 4.38 12.40
C GLN A 80 5.96 5.64 12.08
N GLY A 81 4.72 5.49 11.61
CA GLY A 81 3.80 6.60 11.37
C GLY A 81 2.36 6.23 11.67
N ILE A 82 1.62 7.14 12.27
CA ILE A 82 0.16 7.04 12.46
C ILE A 82 -0.44 8.36 11.99
N TRP A 83 -1.38 8.29 11.06
CA TRP A 83 -2.10 9.46 10.58
C TRP A 83 -3.61 9.21 10.64
N GLU A 84 -4.30 10.01 11.45
CA GLU A 84 -5.75 9.97 11.60
C GLU A 84 -6.39 11.17 10.89
N THR A 85 -7.45 10.93 10.14
CA THR A 85 -8.17 11.95 9.38
C THR A 85 -9.64 11.58 9.18
N LYS A 86 -10.45 12.51 8.69
CA LYS A 86 -11.83 12.25 8.26
C LYS A 86 -11.90 12.24 6.74
N ARG A 87 -12.43 11.17 6.15
CA ARG A 87 -12.54 11.00 4.69
C ARG A 87 -13.90 10.49 4.28
N PHE A 88 -14.35 10.90 3.10
CA PHE A 88 -15.53 10.33 2.47
C PHE A 88 -15.16 8.97 1.89
N GLU A 89 -15.77 7.92 2.40
CA GLU A 89 -15.61 6.56 1.91
C GLU A 89 -16.84 6.19 1.08
N TYR A 90 -16.62 5.63 -0.11
CA TYR A 90 -17.68 5.13 -0.97
C TYR A 90 -18.09 3.73 -0.50
N ILE A 91 -19.16 3.66 0.28
CA ILE A 91 -19.60 2.44 0.95
C ILE A 91 -21.00 2.08 0.45
N LYS A 92 -21.23 0.77 0.28
CA LYS A 92 -22.56 0.26 -0.04
C LYS A 92 -23.38 0.12 1.24
N THR A 93 -24.37 1.01 1.41
CA THR A 93 -25.31 1.00 2.53
C THR A 93 -26.72 0.78 1.99
N ASN A 94 -27.46 -0.19 2.55
CA ASN A 94 -28.88 -0.44 2.18
C ASN A 94 -29.14 -0.48 0.67
N LYS A 95 -28.32 -1.24 -0.07
CA LYS A 95 -28.36 -1.41 -1.55
C LYS A 95 -27.99 -0.17 -2.38
N LYS A 96 -27.74 0.98 -1.76
CA LYS A 96 -27.23 2.18 -2.42
C LYS A 96 -25.75 2.34 -2.12
N TRP A 97 -25.04 2.98 -3.04
CA TRP A 97 -23.67 3.40 -2.80
C TRP A 97 -23.67 4.88 -2.42
N GLU A 98 -23.11 5.18 -1.27
CA GLU A 98 -23.12 6.52 -0.71
C GLU A 98 -21.71 6.90 -0.25
N ASN A 99 -21.38 8.19 -0.39
CA ASN A 99 -20.15 8.76 0.16
C ASN A 99 -20.44 9.21 1.59
N ILE A 100 -19.88 8.50 2.56
CA ILE A 100 -20.10 8.78 3.99
C ILE A 100 -18.80 9.26 4.60
N LEU A 101 -18.84 10.35 5.37
CA LEU A 101 -17.69 10.83 6.12
C LEU A 101 -17.38 9.86 7.27
N LYS A 102 -16.19 9.26 7.24
CA LYS A 102 -15.70 8.28 8.22
C LYS A 102 -14.36 8.72 8.81
N ASN A 103 -14.07 8.23 10.01
CA ASN A 103 -12.72 8.35 10.55
C ASN A 103 -11.84 7.31 9.87
N VAL A 104 -10.65 7.72 9.43
CA VAL A 104 -9.70 6.84 8.75
C VAL A 104 -8.34 7.00 9.41
N ILE A 105 -7.74 5.87 9.77
CA ILE A 105 -6.39 5.80 10.34
C ILE A 105 -5.49 5.08 9.37
N TYR A 106 -4.36 5.70 9.05
CA TYR A 106 -3.26 5.09 8.30
C TYR A 106 -2.11 4.77 9.25
N TYR A 107 -1.56 3.57 9.12
CA TYR A 107 -0.39 3.11 9.86
C TYR A 107 0.73 2.83 8.87
N GLU A 108 1.92 3.34 9.16
CA GLU A 108 3.09 3.19 8.32
C GLU A 108 4.13 2.30 8.98
N PHE A 109 4.50 1.22 8.30
CA PHE A 109 5.61 0.35 8.69
C PHE A 109 6.77 0.55 7.73
N ILE A 110 7.92 0.94 8.26
CA ILE A 110 9.15 1.09 7.48
C ILE A 110 10.08 -0.07 7.84
N ALA A 111 10.47 -0.83 6.82
CA ALA A 111 11.36 -1.97 7.00
C ALA A 111 12.48 -1.99 5.96
N VAL A 112 13.64 -2.50 6.37
CA VAL A 112 14.74 -2.86 5.48
C VAL A 112 14.79 -4.39 5.40
N ILE A 113 14.39 -4.96 4.27
CA ILE A 113 14.33 -6.40 4.06
C ILE A 113 14.88 -6.76 2.69
N LYS A 114 15.73 -7.79 2.60
CA LYS A 114 16.36 -8.24 1.33
C LYS A 114 17.00 -7.08 0.53
N ARG A 115 17.67 -6.15 1.23
CA ARG A 115 18.29 -4.92 0.68
C ARG A 115 17.29 -3.89 0.11
N ASN A 116 15.99 -4.10 0.26
CA ASN A 116 14.96 -3.12 -0.09
C ASN A 116 14.52 -2.39 1.18
N ARG A 117 14.47 -1.05 1.12
CA ARG A 117 13.81 -0.24 2.14
C ARG A 117 12.41 0.09 1.64
N VAL A 118 11.40 -0.39 2.33
CA VAL A 118 9.99 -0.26 1.94
C VAL A 118 9.17 0.38 3.05
N LYS A 119 8.14 1.11 2.67
CA LYS A 119 7.06 1.56 3.55
C LYS A 119 5.80 0.81 3.17
N ILE A 120 5.15 0.20 4.15
CA ILE A 120 3.83 -0.41 4.02
C ILE A 120 2.83 0.49 4.70
N VAL A 121 1.73 0.77 4.01
CA VAL A 121 0.61 1.53 4.53
C VAL A 121 -0.55 0.58 4.82
N ILE A 122 -1.07 0.65 6.03
CA ILE A 122 -2.28 -0.07 6.46
C ILE A 122 -3.38 0.97 6.72
N LYS A 123 -4.56 0.76 6.14
CA LYS A 123 -5.74 1.60 6.34
C LYS A 123 -6.71 0.94 7.32
N GLN A 124 -7.31 1.72 8.20
CA GLN A 124 -8.44 1.34 9.03
C GLN A 124 -9.54 2.39 8.90
N ILE A 125 -10.78 1.95 8.69
CA ILE A 125 -11.95 2.82 8.66
C ILE A 125 -12.75 2.58 9.93
N ASP A 126 -13.00 3.64 10.70
CA ASP A 126 -13.55 3.61 12.05
C ASP A 126 -12.85 2.53 12.91
N SER A 127 -13.60 1.66 13.59
CA SER A 127 -13.08 0.51 14.33
C SER A 127 -13.12 -0.78 13.49
N GLY A 128 -13.10 -0.67 12.17
CA GLY A 128 -13.14 -1.80 11.25
C GLY A 128 -11.82 -2.59 11.18
N LYS A 129 -11.79 -3.55 10.25
CA LYS A 129 -10.60 -4.37 9.98
C LYS A 129 -9.44 -3.54 9.45
N LYS A 130 -8.22 -3.96 9.77
CA LYS A 130 -6.99 -3.44 9.17
C LYS A 130 -6.84 -3.96 7.76
N ILE A 131 -6.75 -3.05 6.80
CA ILE A 131 -6.67 -3.36 5.38
C ILE A 131 -5.29 -2.97 4.89
N PHE A 132 -4.61 -3.88 4.20
CA PHE A 132 -3.41 -3.51 3.45
C PHE A 132 -3.79 -2.46 2.40
N TRP A 133 -3.12 -1.31 2.42
CA TRP A 133 -3.42 -0.20 1.53
C TRP A 133 -2.40 -0.12 0.39
N SER A 134 -1.12 0.00 0.72
CA SER A 134 -0.06 0.16 -0.28
C SER A 134 1.31 -0.30 0.22
N ILE A 135 2.24 -0.45 -0.72
CA ILE A 135 3.67 -0.67 -0.48
C ILE A 135 4.49 0.21 -1.42
N ILE A 136 5.39 1.02 -0.86
CA ILE A 136 6.21 1.96 -1.63
C ILE A 136 7.70 1.80 -1.28
N PRO A 137 8.62 2.07 -2.21
CA PRO A 137 10.02 2.20 -1.86
C PRO A 137 10.21 3.39 -0.91
N PHE A 138 10.83 3.16 0.25
CA PHE A 138 11.10 4.17 1.28
C PHE A 138 12.54 4.71 1.19
N TRP A 139 13.01 4.88 -0.04
CA TRP A 139 14.20 5.65 -0.38
C TRP A 139 14.17 5.96 -1.88
N GLY A 140 14.55 7.19 -2.22
CA GLY A 140 14.93 7.58 -3.58
C GLY A 140 16.33 8.17 -3.56
N MET A 141 17.02 8.16 -4.70
CA MET A 141 18.20 9.02 -4.90
C MET A 141 17.76 10.29 -5.61
N ASN A 142 18.12 11.43 -5.06
CA ASN A 142 18.09 12.69 -5.80
C ASN A 142 19.10 12.56 -6.95
N LYS A 143 18.64 12.65 -8.20
CA LYS A 143 19.49 12.41 -9.37
C LYS A 143 20.51 13.52 -9.62
N ASP A 144 20.22 14.72 -9.15
CA ASP A 144 21.06 15.90 -9.37
C ASP A 144 22.14 16.03 -8.29
N THR A 145 21.84 15.59 -7.07
CA THR A 145 22.76 15.72 -5.92
C THR A 145 23.34 14.40 -5.44
N MET A 146 22.89 13.25 -5.99
CA MET A 146 23.24 11.90 -5.53
C MET A 146 22.93 11.66 -4.04
N THR A 147 22.10 12.51 -3.42
CA THR A 147 21.73 12.41 -2.00
C THR A 147 20.52 11.51 -1.81
N ARG A 148 20.42 10.89 -0.62
CA ARG A 148 19.26 10.07 -0.25
C ARG A 148 18.08 10.98 0.07
N ILE A 149 16.95 10.80 -0.62
CA ILE A 149 15.67 11.42 -0.28
C ILE A 149 14.86 10.42 0.56
N LEU A 150 14.42 10.88 1.74
CA LEU A 150 13.43 10.18 2.55
C LEU A 150 12.03 10.55 2.02
N HIS A 151 11.23 9.55 1.66
CA HIS A 151 9.86 9.77 1.20
C HIS A 151 8.90 9.90 2.40
N GLU A 152 8.68 11.12 2.88
CA GLU A 152 7.63 11.46 3.87
C GLU A 152 6.24 11.67 3.21
N GLY A 153 5.95 10.98 2.10
CA GLY A 153 4.75 11.24 1.30
C GLY A 153 3.41 11.02 2.02
N ASN A 154 2.30 11.28 1.31
CA ASN A 154 0.95 11.25 1.86
C ASN A 154 0.37 9.81 1.87
N PRO A 155 0.12 9.19 3.05
CA PRO A 155 -0.29 7.78 3.15
C PRO A 155 -1.59 7.41 2.42
N GLU A 156 -2.47 8.39 2.18
CA GLU A 156 -3.70 8.14 1.43
C GLU A 156 -3.44 7.98 -0.04
N GLU A 157 -2.52 8.78 -0.57
CA GLU A 157 -2.17 8.82 -1.98
C GLU A 157 -1.04 7.85 -2.33
N ASP A 158 -0.24 7.46 -1.34
CA ASP A 158 0.94 6.61 -1.48
C ASP A 158 0.61 5.12 -1.37
#